data_AF-U4TQK7-F1
#
_entry.id   AF-U4TQK7-F1
#
_cell.length_a   1.000
_cell.length_b   1.000
_cell.length_c   1.000
_cell.angle_alpha   90.00
_cell.angle_beta   90.00
_cell.angle_gamma   90.00
#
_symmetry.space_group_name_H-M   'P 1'
#
loop_
_entity.id
_entity.type
_entity.pdbx_description
1 polymer ?
#
loop_
_entity_poly.entity_id
_entity_poly.type
_entity_poly.pdbx_seq_one_letter_code
_entity_poly.pdbx_strand_id
1 'polypeptide(L)'
;MKWRTLLRWLMLGIFMITAVGATEHNVRGDTTGETEVVLHKRVYRDVRSPEDVWYPNNGVLIDDPNHALLAKTSGLNGANFFVFDLSEEYQRIKKDWQPSAHEGQAFSDQAFIDLYRDKPRRQTLAWAKENLMQVAAVKTKTDDALNEDGIGRFTVPPKTAAGAKAVYLILEDKLDPAMGLNVDMTKKTSPIVLILPLTHPTDGTALDPIHLYPKNTAYVRDPYFFKFGKQTNGEEIRLAGAKFVLYQLVDNQKRYLQLGEENDLGNKWVTSSDPLNDDRVDKFTSDKDGLVNMGQRFLSAGTYYFEEVASIDGYDLDASAKGIKVEVPEEWRDDDGNYQPVMVNGQPLLELISGKVPEEAMQKATPRVYNTQTKPSTPSTPAKPSTPAPVQPPKQSGWLPQTGTAKTLMALVGFLLLLIVFAATWRTRKNRQKSM
;
A
#
# COMPACT_ATOMS: atom_id res chain seq x y z
N MET A 1 -85.79 -17.60 43.37
CA MET A 1 -85.74 -17.30 44.82
C MET A 1 -84.70 -16.21 45.04
N LYS A 2 -85.15 -15.03 45.51
CA LYS A 2 -84.46 -13.93 46.23
C LYS A 2 -82.97 -13.65 45.90
N TRP A 3 -82.66 -12.52 45.26
CA TRP A 3 -82.40 -11.18 45.85
C TRP A 3 -81.03 -11.02 46.55
N ARG A 4 -80.33 -9.94 46.12
CA ARG A 4 -79.55 -8.98 46.95
C ARG A 4 -78.09 -9.33 47.26
N THR A 5 -77.14 -8.73 46.53
CA THR A 5 -76.53 -7.39 46.67
C THR A 5 -75.30 -7.35 47.59
N LEU A 6 -74.19 -6.97 46.97
CA LEU A 6 -73.22 -5.93 47.37
C LEU A 6 -72.20 -6.20 48.49
N LEU A 7 -70.95 -6.03 48.02
CA LEU A 7 -69.89 -5.20 48.60
C LEU A 7 -68.91 -5.88 49.56
N ARG A 8 -67.68 -6.09 49.09
CA ARG A 8 -66.47 -5.45 49.65
C ARG A 8 -65.23 -5.79 48.81
N TRP A 9 -64.93 -4.84 47.92
CA TRP A 9 -63.61 -4.25 47.69
C TRP A 9 -62.32 -5.09 47.78
N LEU A 10 -61.56 -4.92 46.68
CA LEU A 10 -60.10 -4.75 46.60
C LEU A 10 -59.24 -6.03 46.54
N MET A 11 -58.78 -6.37 45.33
CA MET A 11 -57.36 -6.38 45.00
C MET A 11 -57.18 -6.48 43.47
N LEU A 12 -56.55 -5.44 42.91
CA LEU A 12 -56.03 -5.39 41.54
C LEU A 12 -54.96 -6.47 41.32
N GLY A 13 -54.87 -6.98 40.09
CA GLY A 13 -53.73 -7.79 39.67
C GLY A 13 -53.85 -8.44 38.28
N ILE A 14 -54.07 -7.62 37.26
CA ILE A 14 -53.67 -7.75 35.83
C ILE A 14 -53.10 -9.12 35.39
N PHE A 15 -53.81 -9.81 34.49
CA PHE A 15 -53.21 -10.39 33.27
C PHE A 15 -54.32 -10.66 32.25
N MET A 16 -54.36 -9.88 31.17
CA MET A 16 -55.38 -9.93 30.14
C MET A 16 -54.76 -10.45 28.84
N ILE A 17 -55.23 -11.65 28.46
CA ILE A 17 -55.60 -12.09 27.11
C ILE A 17 -54.49 -12.24 26.06
N THR A 18 -54.10 -13.51 25.90
CA THR A 18 -53.74 -14.16 24.64
C THR A 18 -54.94 -14.24 23.69
N ALA A 19 -54.77 -13.88 22.41
CA ALA A 19 -55.21 -14.69 21.26
C ALA A 19 -54.95 -14.02 19.90
N VAL A 20 -54.12 -14.70 19.10
CA VAL A 20 -54.29 -15.04 17.67
C VAL A 20 -54.61 -13.92 16.67
N GLY A 21 -53.66 -13.70 15.76
CA GLY A 21 -53.89 -13.11 14.45
C GLY A 21 -52.66 -13.30 13.57
N ALA A 22 -52.72 -14.26 12.64
CA ALA A 22 -51.79 -14.32 11.52
C ALA A 22 -51.95 -13.03 10.70
N THR A 23 -50.88 -12.26 10.54
CA THR A 23 -50.84 -11.13 9.62
C THR A 23 -49.89 -11.48 8.49
N GLU A 24 -50.48 -11.66 7.32
CA GLU A 24 -49.84 -11.55 6.02
C GLU A 24 -48.88 -10.35 6.03
N HIS A 25 -47.63 -10.58 5.63
CA HIS A 25 -46.70 -9.50 5.31
C HIS A 25 -47.18 -8.80 4.02
N ASN A 26 -48.20 -7.95 4.17
CA ASN A 26 -48.40 -6.85 3.25
C ASN A 26 -47.24 -5.87 3.50
N VAL A 27 -46.23 -5.91 2.62
CA VAL A 27 -45.32 -4.79 2.43
C VAL A 27 -46.16 -3.65 1.87
N ARG A 28 -46.82 -2.92 2.76
CA ARG A 28 -47.38 -1.62 2.48
C ARG A 28 -46.21 -0.66 2.53
N GLY A 29 -45.88 -0.08 1.38
CA GLY A 29 -44.92 1.02 1.27
C GLY A 29 -45.27 2.09 2.29
N ASP A 30 -44.31 2.38 3.16
CA ASP A 30 -44.46 3.43 4.13
C ASP A 30 -44.22 4.76 3.44
N THR A 31 -45.30 5.54 3.41
CA THR A 31 -45.44 6.88 2.83
C THR A 31 -44.66 7.91 3.63
N THR A 32 -43.33 7.86 3.54
CA THR A 32 -42.56 9.08 3.38
C THR A 32 -42.46 9.31 1.88
N GLY A 33 -42.83 10.49 1.37
CA GLY A 33 -42.68 10.83 -0.05
C GLY A 33 -41.21 11.00 -0.45
N GLU A 34 -40.35 10.09 -0.03
CA GLU A 34 -38.91 10.04 -0.14
C GLU A 34 -38.55 8.81 -0.99
N THR A 35 -37.43 8.87 -1.71
CA THR A 35 -36.90 7.77 -2.53
C THR A 35 -35.63 7.23 -1.88
N GLU A 36 -35.53 5.91 -1.71
CA GLU A 36 -34.29 5.28 -1.22
C GLU A 36 -33.26 5.20 -2.34
N VAL A 37 -32.01 5.53 -2.01
CA VAL A 37 -30.84 5.33 -2.87
C VAL A 37 -29.87 4.39 -2.18
N VAL A 38 -29.45 3.35 -2.91
CA VAL A 38 -28.50 2.33 -2.47
C VAL A 38 -27.23 2.45 -3.31
N LEU A 39 -26.14 2.86 -2.65
CA LEU A 39 -24.79 2.89 -3.21
C LEU A 39 -24.13 1.53 -3.03
N HIS A 40 -23.70 0.91 -4.12
CA HIS A 40 -22.83 -0.25 -4.14
C HIS A 40 -21.41 0.23 -4.48
N LYS A 41 -20.64 0.66 -3.48
CA LYS A 41 -19.25 1.09 -3.68
C LYS A 41 -18.38 -0.11 -4.00
N ARG A 42 -17.78 -0.10 -5.18
CA ARG A 42 -16.91 -1.20 -5.64
C ARG A 42 -15.49 -0.73 -5.92
N VAL A 43 -14.56 -1.69 -5.88
CA VAL A 43 -13.16 -1.53 -6.28
C VAL A 43 -12.74 -2.71 -7.17
N TYR A 44 -11.93 -2.45 -8.19
CA TYR A 44 -11.39 -3.51 -9.05
C TYR A 44 -10.42 -4.38 -8.25
N ARG A 45 -10.59 -5.71 -8.33
CA ARG A 45 -9.76 -6.68 -7.60
C ARG A 45 -8.33 -6.70 -8.13
N ASP A 46 -8.21 -6.68 -9.46
CA ASP A 46 -6.93 -6.58 -10.14
C ASP A 46 -6.77 -5.16 -10.71
N VAL A 47 -5.93 -4.37 -10.07
CA VAL A 47 -5.55 -3.00 -10.48
C VAL A 47 -4.83 -2.95 -11.84
N ARG A 48 -4.26 -4.07 -12.28
CA ARG A 48 -3.54 -4.22 -13.56
C ARG A 48 -4.43 -4.74 -14.67
N SER A 49 -5.61 -5.27 -14.34
CA SER A 49 -6.59 -5.70 -15.33
C SER A 49 -7.20 -4.49 -16.04
N PRO A 50 -7.32 -4.53 -17.38
CA PRO A 50 -7.96 -3.47 -18.13
C PRO A 50 -9.43 -3.31 -17.69
N GLU A 51 -9.85 -2.06 -17.64
CA GLU A 51 -11.13 -1.63 -17.13
C GLU A 51 -12.19 -1.77 -18.22
N ASP A 52 -12.53 -3.00 -18.58
CA ASP A 52 -13.37 -3.31 -19.73
C ASP A 52 -14.86 -3.47 -19.37
N VAL A 53 -15.21 -3.47 -18.08
CA VAL A 53 -16.61 -3.63 -17.63
C VAL A 53 -17.26 -2.28 -17.33
N TRP A 54 -17.94 -1.77 -18.36
CA TRP A 54 -18.85 -0.64 -18.23
C TRP A 54 -20.18 -1.10 -17.61
N TYR A 55 -20.73 -0.28 -16.70
CA TYR A 55 -22.11 -0.43 -16.22
C TYR A 55 -22.74 0.97 -16.19
N PRO A 56 -23.77 1.23 -17.00
CA PRO A 56 -24.49 2.49 -16.96
C PRO A 56 -25.31 2.48 -15.67
N ASN A 57 -25.02 3.36 -14.72
CA ASN A 57 -25.76 3.50 -13.46
C ASN A 57 -27.23 3.92 -13.73
N ASN A 58 -28.04 2.97 -14.19
CA ASN A 58 -29.42 3.13 -14.64
C ASN A 58 -30.44 3.01 -13.49
N GLY A 59 -29.96 2.89 -12.25
CA GLY A 59 -30.78 2.79 -11.05
C GLY A 59 -31.26 1.38 -10.71
N VAL A 60 -30.95 0.36 -11.52
CA VAL A 60 -31.44 -1.01 -11.32
C VAL A 60 -30.44 -1.86 -10.54
N LEU A 61 -30.94 -2.72 -9.65
CA LEU A 61 -30.15 -3.73 -8.94
C LEU A 61 -29.58 -4.75 -9.94
N ILE A 62 -28.31 -5.10 -9.79
CA ILE A 62 -27.70 -6.23 -10.49
C ILE A 62 -28.04 -7.47 -9.67
N ASP A 63 -29.03 -8.23 -10.12
CA ASP A 63 -29.54 -9.44 -9.47
C ASP A 63 -28.73 -10.69 -9.83
N ASP A 64 -28.10 -10.74 -11.01
CA ASP A 64 -27.22 -11.82 -11.41
C ASP A 64 -25.87 -11.75 -10.67
N PRO A 65 -25.56 -12.69 -9.75
CA PRO A 65 -24.29 -12.71 -9.03
C PRO A 65 -23.08 -12.95 -9.96
N ASN A 66 -23.30 -13.47 -11.17
CA ASN A 66 -22.26 -13.71 -12.17
C ASN A 66 -22.06 -12.53 -13.13
N HIS A 67 -22.78 -11.42 -12.93
CA HIS A 67 -22.62 -10.24 -13.76
C HIS A 67 -21.16 -9.80 -13.78
N ALA A 68 -20.64 -9.47 -14.97
CA ALA A 68 -19.22 -9.21 -15.19
C ALA A 68 -18.63 -8.14 -14.24
N LEU A 69 -19.44 -7.15 -13.87
CA LEU A 69 -19.04 -6.12 -12.91
C LEU A 69 -18.75 -6.74 -11.54
N LEU A 70 -19.67 -7.58 -11.04
CA LEU A 70 -19.57 -8.18 -9.72
C LEU A 70 -18.40 -9.16 -9.64
N ALA A 71 -18.16 -9.91 -10.72
CA ALA A 71 -17.04 -10.85 -10.80
C ALA A 71 -15.66 -10.17 -10.77
N LYS A 72 -15.50 -9.00 -11.41
CA LYS A 72 -14.22 -8.29 -11.51
C LYS A 72 -13.92 -7.31 -10.37
N THR A 73 -14.90 -7.06 -9.52
CA THR A 73 -14.78 -6.06 -8.44
C THR A 73 -15.18 -6.65 -7.10
N SER A 74 -14.85 -5.96 -6.01
CA SER A 74 -15.30 -6.28 -4.66
C SER A 74 -15.95 -5.06 -4.03
N GLY A 75 -16.86 -5.30 -3.07
CA GLY A 75 -17.42 -4.25 -2.24
C GLY A 75 -16.33 -3.54 -1.42
N LEU A 76 -16.47 -2.23 -1.22
CA LEU A 76 -15.50 -1.42 -0.47
C LEU A 76 -16.18 -0.70 0.69
N ASN A 77 -15.95 -1.21 1.90
CA ASN A 77 -16.39 -0.60 3.16
C ASN A 77 -15.56 0.63 3.51
N GLY A 78 -16.13 1.52 4.32
CA GLY A 78 -15.48 2.70 4.88
C GLY A 78 -15.36 3.90 3.92
N ALA A 79 -15.88 3.81 2.69
CA ALA A 79 -15.94 4.95 1.78
C ALA A 79 -16.98 5.96 2.26
N ASN A 80 -16.62 7.25 2.29
CA ASN A 80 -17.52 8.32 2.72
C ASN A 80 -18.09 9.05 1.50
N PHE A 81 -19.39 9.32 1.53
CA PHE A 81 -20.12 10.07 0.52
C PHE A 81 -20.88 11.22 1.16
N PHE A 82 -20.90 12.35 0.45
CA PHE A 82 -21.76 13.48 0.77
C PHE A 82 -22.78 13.66 -0.36
N VAL A 83 -24.02 13.94 0.03
CA VAL A 83 -25.12 14.20 -0.90
C VAL A 83 -25.55 15.64 -0.70
N PHE A 84 -25.55 16.40 -1.79
CA PHE A 84 -25.94 17.81 -1.82
C PHE A 84 -27.18 18.01 -2.69
N ASP A 85 -28.07 18.91 -2.28
CA ASP A 85 -29.16 19.37 -3.13
C ASP A 85 -28.60 20.29 -4.23
N LEU A 86 -28.82 19.90 -5.49
CA LEU A 86 -28.38 20.58 -6.70
C LEU A 86 -29.57 21.14 -7.51
N SER A 87 -30.78 21.13 -6.93
CA SER A 87 -32.02 21.47 -7.63
C SER A 87 -32.05 22.92 -8.12
N GLU A 88 -31.60 23.88 -7.30
CA GLU A 88 -31.56 25.30 -7.67
C GLU A 88 -30.59 25.55 -8.83
N GLU A 89 -29.42 24.92 -8.77
CA GLU A 89 -28.39 25.01 -9.81
C GLU A 89 -28.88 24.41 -11.14
N TYR A 90 -29.60 23.28 -11.09
CA TYR A 90 -30.25 22.71 -12.26
C TYR A 90 -31.24 23.69 -12.91
N GLN A 91 -32.10 24.36 -12.13
CA GLN A 91 -33.04 25.34 -12.67
C GLN A 91 -32.33 26.58 -13.24
N ARG A 92 -31.27 27.04 -12.57
CA ARG A 92 -30.45 28.17 -13.02
C ARG A 92 -29.80 27.86 -14.38
N ILE A 93 -29.08 26.74 -14.48
CA ILE A 93 -28.43 26.33 -15.74
C ILE A 93 -29.46 26.12 -16.83
N LYS A 94 -30.59 25.47 -16.54
CA LYS A 94 -31.67 25.27 -17.52
C LYS A 94 -32.20 26.59 -18.09
N LYS A 95 -32.40 27.60 -17.22
CA LYS A 95 -32.88 28.93 -17.62
C LYS A 95 -31.84 29.67 -18.45
N ASP A 96 -30.57 29.55 -18.09
CA ASP A 96 -29.47 30.28 -18.71
C ASP A 96 -28.89 29.54 -19.94
N TRP A 97 -29.34 28.31 -20.23
CA TRP A 97 -28.80 27.47 -21.29
C TRP A 97 -28.94 28.10 -22.67
N GLN A 98 -27.82 28.26 -23.36
CA GLN A 98 -27.76 28.73 -24.73
C GLN A 98 -27.18 27.62 -25.62
N PRO A 99 -27.96 27.01 -26.53
CA PRO A 99 -27.45 25.92 -27.39
C PRO A 99 -26.18 26.30 -28.18
N SER A 100 -26.03 27.57 -28.57
CA SER A 100 -24.83 28.06 -29.27
C SER A 100 -23.54 27.95 -28.46
N ALA A 101 -23.63 27.96 -27.12
CA ALA A 101 -22.49 27.76 -26.23
C ALA A 101 -22.15 26.26 -26.02
N HIS A 102 -22.99 25.36 -26.54
CA HIS A 102 -22.92 23.91 -26.32
C HIS A 102 -23.06 23.14 -27.64
N GLU A 103 -22.36 23.59 -28.69
CA GLU A 103 -22.32 22.91 -30.01
C GLU A 103 -23.71 22.68 -30.65
N GLY A 104 -24.68 23.53 -30.33
CA GLY A 104 -26.06 23.43 -30.80
C GLY A 104 -26.94 22.47 -29.99
N GLN A 105 -26.42 21.84 -28.93
CA GLN A 105 -27.16 20.92 -28.08
C GLN A 105 -28.23 21.66 -27.25
N ALA A 106 -29.48 21.18 -27.32
CA ALA A 106 -30.55 21.66 -26.44
C ALA A 106 -30.38 21.16 -25.00
N PHE A 107 -30.88 21.92 -24.03
CA PHE A 107 -30.87 21.49 -22.64
C PHE A 107 -31.63 20.17 -22.47
N SER A 108 -31.03 19.23 -21.74
CA SER A 108 -31.63 17.96 -21.36
C SER A 108 -31.05 17.49 -20.03
N ASP A 109 -31.71 16.54 -19.38
CA ASP A 109 -31.21 15.92 -18.14
C ASP A 109 -29.81 15.31 -18.36
N GLN A 110 -29.59 14.67 -19.51
CA GLN A 110 -28.28 14.11 -19.87
C GLN A 110 -27.22 15.21 -20.05
N ALA A 111 -27.55 16.31 -20.74
CA ALA A 111 -26.62 17.42 -20.91
C ALA A 111 -26.17 18.01 -19.56
N PHE A 112 -27.09 18.11 -18.60
CA PHE A 112 -26.75 18.58 -17.25
C PHE A 112 -25.89 17.57 -16.49
N ILE A 113 -26.17 16.27 -16.58
CA ILE A 113 -25.33 15.22 -15.98
C ILE A 113 -23.90 15.31 -16.54
N ASP A 114 -23.75 15.49 -17.85
CA ASP A 114 -22.46 15.56 -18.52
C ASP A 114 -21.61 16.77 -18.08
N LEU A 115 -22.21 17.88 -17.64
CA LEU A 115 -21.48 19.02 -17.07
C LEU A 115 -20.67 18.65 -15.82
N TYR A 116 -21.13 17.66 -15.06
CA TYR A 116 -20.53 17.24 -13.80
C TYR A 116 -19.68 15.98 -13.91
N ARG A 117 -19.99 15.11 -14.88
CA ARG A 117 -19.35 13.80 -15.08
C ARG A 117 -17.83 13.86 -15.09
N ASP A 118 -17.26 14.86 -15.75
CA ASP A 118 -15.82 14.97 -15.97
C ASP A 118 -15.16 16.03 -15.08
N LYS A 119 -15.89 16.61 -14.11
CA LYS A 119 -15.32 17.61 -13.19
C LYS A 119 -14.37 16.97 -12.18
N PRO A 120 -13.25 17.64 -11.81
CA PRO A 120 -12.37 17.18 -10.75
C PRO A 120 -13.15 17.07 -9.43
N ARG A 121 -13.26 15.85 -8.89
CA ARG A 121 -14.13 15.58 -7.74
C ARG A 121 -13.72 16.37 -6.49
N ARG A 122 -12.43 16.54 -6.20
CA ARG A 122 -11.94 17.29 -5.02
C ARG A 122 -12.39 18.76 -5.08
N GLN A 123 -12.17 19.40 -6.23
CA GLN A 123 -12.59 20.79 -6.46
C GLN A 123 -14.12 20.91 -6.43
N THR A 124 -14.83 19.94 -7.02
CA THR A 124 -16.30 19.88 -6.99
C THR A 124 -16.83 19.71 -5.57
N LEU A 125 -16.18 18.89 -4.74
CA LEU A 125 -16.54 18.68 -3.33
C LEU A 125 -16.29 19.92 -2.49
N ALA A 126 -15.16 20.61 -2.68
CA ALA A 126 -14.89 21.88 -2.01
C ALA A 126 -15.95 22.92 -2.37
N TRP A 127 -16.22 23.11 -3.66
CA TRP A 127 -17.27 24.00 -4.13
C TRP A 127 -18.65 23.63 -3.57
N ALA A 128 -19.03 22.35 -3.60
CA ALA A 128 -20.34 21.90 -3.12
C ALA A 128 -20.52 22.15 -1.62
N LYS A 129 -19.48 21.92 -0.80
CA LYS A 129 -19.49 22.21 0.64
C LYS A 129 -19.71 23.69 0.96
N GLU A 130 -19.26 24.58 0.08
CA GLU A 130 -19.39 26.04 0.26
C GLU A 130 -20.71 26.59 -0.30
N ASN A 131 -21.25 25.97 -1.36
CA ASN A 131 -22.32 26.56 -2.17
C ASN A 131 -23.65 25.81 -2.11
N LEU A 132 -23.67 24.55 -1.66
CA LEU A 132 -24.85 23.70 -1.69
C LEU A 132 -25.24 23.22 -0.29
N MET A 133 -26.54 22.97 -0.11
CA MET A 133 -27.05 22.33 1.11
C MET A 133 -26.72 20.84 1.10
N GLN A 134 -25.95 20.38 2.08
CA GLN A 134 -25.75 18.95 2.30
C GLN A 134 -27.02 18.35 2.91
N VAL A 135 -27.57 17.32 2.27
CA VAL A 135 -28.80 16.64 2.68
C VAL A 135 -28.56 15.26 3.29
N ALA A 136 -27.43 14.62 2.96
CA ALA A 136 -27.02 13.36 3.58
C ALA A 136 -25.50 13.20 3.63
N ALA A 137 -25.05 12.37 4.57
CA ALA A 137 -23.69 11.84 4.63
C ALA A 137 -23.79 10.33 4.85
N VAL A 138 -23.05 9.56 4.06
CA VAL A 138 -23.16 8.09 4.03
C VAL A 138 -21.78 7.50 4.12
N LYS A 139 -21.64 6.47 4.95
CA LYS A 139 -20.43 5.65 5.01
C LYS A 139 -20.76 4.22 4.64
N THR A 140 -20.00 3.65 3.71
CA THR A 140 -20.25 2.29 3.24
C THR A 140 -19.86 1.23 4.27
N LYS A 141 -20.63 0.16 4.33
CA LYS A 141 -20.44 -0.97 5.25
C LYS A 141 -21.03 -2.25 4.65
N THR A 142 -20.82 -3.37 5.32
CA THR A 142 -21.55 -4.61 5.04
C THR A 142 -23.03 -4.41 5.28
N ASP A 143 -23.86 -4.84 4.34
CA ASP A 143 -25.31 -4.86 4.44
C ASP A 143 -25.79 -6.31 4.54
N ASP A 144 -26.42 -6.64 5.66
CA ASP A 144 -26.85 -8.02 5.95
C ASP A 144 -27.99 -8.47 5.01
N ALA A 145 -28.83 -7.54 4.54
CA ALA A 145 -29.98 -7.87 3.69
C ALA A 145 -29.53 -8.24 2.27
N LEU A 146 -28.53 -7.53 1.74
CA LEU A 146 -27.90 -7.84 0.45
C LEU A 146 -26.77 -8.86 0.58
N ASN A 147 -26.30 -9.13 1.80
CA ASN A 147 -25.09 -9.91 2.07
C ASN A 147 -23.89 -9.42 1.23
N GLU A 148 -23.71 -8.09 1.19
CA GLU A 148 -22.76 -7.42 0.32
C GLU A 148 -21.96 -6.36 1.10
N ASP A 149 -20.66 -6.27 0.83
CA ASP A 149 -19.82 -5.17 1.29
C ASP A 149 -19.94 -3.93 0.40
N GLY A 150 -19.60 -2.77 0.95
CA GLY A 150 -19.55 -1.51 0.23
C GLY A 150 -20.91 -0.84 0.05
N ILE A 151 -21.89 -1.20 0.88
CA ILE A 151 -23.24 -0.66 0.78
C ILE A 151 -23.39 0.62 1.59
N GLY A 152 -23.93 1.65 0.97
CA GLY A 152 -24.39 2.88 1.62
C GLY A 152 -25.84 3.17 1.25
N ARG A 153 -26.67 3.57 2.22
CA ARG A 153 -28.10 3.86 2.01
C ARG A 153 -28.43 5.27 2.48
N PHE A 154 -29.28 5.96 1.73
CA PHE A 154 -29.86 7.24 2.14
C PHE A 154 -31.21 7.46 1.44
N THR A 155 -32.04 8.35 1.98
CA THR A 155 -33.33 8.73 1.41
C THR A 155 -33.32 10.20 1.03
N VAL A 156 -33.96 10.55 -0.08
CA VAL A 156 -34.10 11.94 -0.56
C VAL A 156 -35.47 12.18 -1.18
N PRO A 157 -36.02 13.41 -1.11
CA PRO A 157 -37.31 13.68 -1.72
C PRO A 157 -37.22 13.68 -3.26
N PRO A 158 -38.19 13.10 -3.99
CA PRO A 158 -38.16 13.05 -5.45
C PRO A 158 -38.52 14.40 -6.10
N LYS A 159 -39.00 15.36 -5.31
CA LYS A 159 -39.43 16.69 -5.77
C LYS A 159 -38.98 17.78 -4.80
N THR A 160 -38.75 18.97 -5.34
CA THR A 160 -38.54 20.17 -4.51
C THR A 160 -39.85 20.57 -3.82
N ALA A 161 -39.77 21.45 -2.81
CA ALA A 161 -40.95 22.02 -2.16
C ALA A 161 -41.90 22.74 -3.13
N ALA A 162 -41.39 23.24 -4.26
CA ALA A 162 -42.17 23.86 -5.33
C ALA A 162 -42.81 22.85 -6.31
N GLY A 163 -42.62 21.55 -6.09
CA GLY A 163 -43.17 20.47 -6.93
C GLY A 163 -42.38 20.16 -8.21
N ALA A 164 -41.22 20.80 -8.42
CA ALA A 164 -40.32 20.52 -9.54
C ALA A 164 -39.49 19.24 -9.27
N LYS A 165 -38.82 18.71 -10.30
CA LYS A 165 -37.84 17.61 -10.16
C LYS A 165 -36.78 18.00 -9.13
N ALA A 166 -36.46 17.09 -8.21
CA ALA A 166 -35.30 17.23 -7.34
C ALA A 166 -34.04 16.70 -8.03
N VAL A 167 -32.91 17.33 -7.78
CA VAL A 167 -31.60 16.96 -8.35
C VAL A 167 -30.57 16.92 -7.24
N TYR A 168 -29.79 15.86 -7.18
CA TYR A 168 -28.78 15.63 -6.15
C TYR A 168 -27.40 15.44 -6.75
N LEU A 169 -26.39 15.95 -6.06
CA LEU A 169 -24.98 15.72 -6.36
C LEU A 169 -24.40 14.81 -5.28
N ILE A 170 -23.96 13.62 -5.68
CA ILE A 170 -23.34 12.63 -4.80
C ILE A 170 -21.84 12.64 -5.06
N LEU A 171 -21.06 12.93 -4.02
CA LEU A 171 -19.61 13.07 -4.10
C LEU A 171 -18.94 12.17 -3.08
N GLU A 172 -17.99 11.36 -3.55
CA GLU A 172 -17.10 10.58 -2.69
C GLU A 172 -16.01 11.48 -2.08
N ASP A 173 -15.77 11.34 -0.78
CA ASP A 173 -14.62 11.89 -0.06
C ASP A 173 -13.65 10.75 0.29
N LYS A 174 -12.66 10.98 1.15
CA LYS A 174 -11.70 9.96 1.58
C LYS A 174 -12.35 8.68 2.14
N LEU A 175 -11.64 7.56 2.00
CA LEU A 175 -11.89 6.37 2.80
C LEU A 175 -11.62 6.65 4.28
N ASP A 176 -12.29 5.91 5.16
CA ASP A 176 -11.90 5.83 6.55
C ASP A 176 -10.44 5.34 6.67
N PRO A 177 -9.54 6.13 7.28
CA PRO A 177 -8.13 5.75 7.47
C PRO A 177 -7.96 4.41 8.20
N ALA A 178 -8.94 4.00 9.02
CA ALA A 178 -8.92 2.71 9.71
C ALA A 178 -8.96 1.51 8.75
N MET A 179 -9.39 1.70 7.49
CA MET A 179 -9.41 0.63 6.50
C MET A 179 -8.01 0.23 6.01
N GLY A 180 -6.99 1.08 6.20
CA GLY A 180 -5.61 0.77 5.77
C GLY A 180 -5.46 0.55 4.26
N LEU A 181 -6.42 1.02 3.47
CA LEU A 181 -6.48 0.90 2.02
C LEU A 181 -6.44 2.30 1.41
N ASN A 182 -5.54 2.52 0.45
CA ASN A 182 -5.59 3.71 -0.41
C ASN A 182 -6.18 3.33 -1.77
N VAL A 183 -7.09 4.17 -2.23
CA VAL A 183 -7.83 3.96 -3.47
C VAL A 183 -7.57 5.17 -4.35
N ASP A 184 -7.39 4.94 -5.66
CA ASP A 184 -7.13 6.04 -6.58
C ASP A 184 -8.46 6.71 -6.81
N MET A 185 -8.70 7.69 -5.98
CA MET A 185 -9.91 8.46 -6.05
C MET A 185 -9.94 9.20 -7.40
N THR A 186 -8.83 9.65 -7.98
CA THR A 186 -8.83 10.45 -9.22
C THR A 186 -9.20 9.66 -10.46
N LYS A 187 -8.89 8.36 -10.51
CA LYS A 187 -9.12 7.60 -11.74
C LYS A 187 -10.58 7.30 -12.05
N LYS A 188 -11.51 7.29 -11.07
CA LYS A 188 -12.80 6.59 -11.32
C LYS A 188 -14.10 6.94 -10.60
N THR A 189 -14.15 7.66 -9.49
CA THR A 189 -15.46 8.17 -9.03
C THR A 189 -15.70 9.58 -9.57
N SER A 190 -16.36 9.67 -10.73
CA SER A 190 -16.96 10.92 -11.19
C SER A 190 -18.00 11.41 -10.19
N PRO A 191 -18.20 12.74 -10.06
CA PRO A 191 -19.42 13.28 -9.46
C PRO A 191 -20.66 12.62 -10.06
N ILE A 192 -21.58 12.15 -9.22
CA ILE A 192 -22.82 11.52 -9.68
C ILE A 192 -23.96 12.52 -9.52
N VAL A 193 -24.60 12.86 -10.62
CA VAL A 193 -25.83 13.65 -10.62
C VAL A 193 -27.02 12.72 -10.70
N LEU A 194 -27.90 12.77 -9.70
CA LEU A 194 -29.15 12.01 -9.63
C LEU A 194 -30.33 12.96 -9.83
N ILE A 195 -31.11 12.77 -10.89
CA ILE A 195 -32.31 13.57 -11.19
C ILE A 195 -33.54 12.70 -10.94
N LEU A 196 -34.45 13.16 -10.08
CA LEU A 196 -35.65 12.41 -9.69
C LEU A 196 -36.93 12.95 -10.37
N PRO A 197 -37.93 12.07 -10.63
CA PRO A 197 -37.86 10.61 -10.49
C PRO A 197 -36.97 9.98 -11.56
N LEU A 198 -36.18 8.96 -11.18
CA LEU A 198 -35.50 8.09 -12.11
C LEU A 198 -36.44 6.93 -12.48
N THR A 199 -36.55 6.59 -13.76
CA THR A 199 -37.48 5.56 -14.24
C THR A 199 -36.76 4.30 -14.70
N HIS A 200 -37.37 3.14 -14.48
CA HIS A 200 -36.86 1.86 -14.94
C HIS A 200 -36.76 1.86 -16.48
N PRO A 201 -35.64 1.40 -17.07
CA PRO A 201 -35.36 1.56 -18.50
C PRO A 201 -36.29 0.73 -19.41
N THR A 202 -36.93 -0.32 -18.90
CA THR A 202 -37.78 -1.21 -19.71
C THR A 202 -39.27 -0.88 -19.65
N ASP A 203 -39.78 -0.42 -18.51
CA ASP A 203 -41.22 -0.23 -18.28
C ASP A 203 -41.62 1.20 -17.88
N GLY A 204 -40.64 2.10 -17.66
CA GLY A 204 -40.87 3.50 -17.37
C GLY A 204 -41.43 3.79 -15.98
N THR A 205 -41.56 2.78 -15.12
CA THR A 205 -42.00 2.98 -13.72
C THR A 205 -40.96 3.75 -12.93
N ALA A 206 -41.38 4.55 -11.94
CA ALA A 206 -40.42 5.24 -11.06
C ALA A 206 -39.69 4.22 -10.18
N LEU A 207 -38.36 4.32 -10.13
CA LEU A 207 -37.51 3.46 -9.32
C LEU A 207 -37.53 3.89 -7.86
N ASP A 208 -37.78 2.93 -6.98
CA ASP A 208 -37.60 3.02 -5.54
C ASP A 208 -37.49 1.59 -4.98
N PRO A 209 -36.30 1.14 -4.51
CA PRO A 209 -35.05 1.91 -4.40
C PRO A 209 -34.33 2.14 -5.74
N ILE A 210 -33.39 3.10 -5.74
CA ILE A 210 -32.45 3.38 -6.84
C ILE A 210 -31.07 2.81 -6.50
N HIS A 211 -30.53 1.95 -7.34
CA HIS A 211 -29.21 1.33 -7.16
C HIS A 211 -28.13 2.00 -8.03
N LEU A 212 -27.06 2.46 -7.40
CA LEU A 212 -25.92 3.09 -8.06
C LEU A 212 -24.63 2.34 -7.73
N TYR A 213 -23.72 2.22 -8.70
CA TYR A 213 -22.45 1.49 -8.58
C TYR A 213 -21.25 2.41 -8.82
N PRO A 214 -20.90 3.30 -7.86
CA PRO A 214 -19.65 4.05 -7.91
C PRO A 214 -18.45 3.11 -7.81
N LYS A 215 -17.51 3.23 -8.75
CA LYS A 215 -16.34 2.35 -8.85
C LYS A 215 -15.08 3.18 -8.64
N ASN A 216 -14.07 2.61 -8.00
CA ASN A 216 -12.70 3.12 -8.05
C ASN A 216 -11.73 2.04 -8.52
N THR A 217 -10.56 2.45 -8.99
CA THR A 217 -9.40 1.54 -9.09
C THR A 217 -8.64 1.64 -7.77
N ALA A 218 -8.21 0.51 -7.20
CA ALA A 218 -7.34 0.59 -6.03
C ALA A 218 -6.04 1.32 -6.43
N TYR A 219 -5.57 2.22 -5.58
CA TYR A 219 -4.31 2.90 -5.82
C TYR A 219 -3.21 2.05 -5.21
N VAL A 220 -2.41 1.45 -6.07
CA VAL A 220 -1.24 0.74 -5.63
C VAL A 220 -0.04 1.03 -6.53
N ARG A 221 1.14 0.89 -5.95
CA ARG A 221 2.43 1.09 -6.61
C ARG A 221 3.34 -0.09 -6.31
N ASP A 222 4.27 -0.37 -7.21
CA ASP A 222 5.15 -1.54 -7.17
C ASP A 222 6.61 -1.10 -7.04
N PRO A 223 7.05 -0.67 -5.85
CA PRO A 223 8.40 -0.17 -5.69
C PRO A 223 9.44 -1.27 -5.92
N TYR A 224 10.55 -0.86 -6.52
CA TYR A 224 11.72 -1.70 -6.73
C TYR A 224 12.99 -0.85 -6.69
N PHE A 225 14.15 -1.49 -6.55
CA PHE A 225 15.45 -0.85 -6.69
C PHE A 225 16.51 -1.85 -7.13
N PHE A 226 17.69 -1.37 -7.48
CA PHE A 226 18.84 -2.18 -7.82
C PHE A 226 19.92 -2.09 -6.74
N LYS A 227 20.34 -3.25 -6.25
CA LYS A 227 21.37 -3.39 -5.24
C LYS A 227 22.75 -3.43 -5.89
N PHE A 228 23.60 -2.51 -5.44
CA PHE A 228 24.98 -2.37 -5.88
C PHE A 228 25.97 -2.48 -4.72
N GLY A 229 27.18 -2.88 -5.07
CA GLY A 229 28.36 -2.91 -4.23
C GLY A 229 29.37 -1.92 -4.78
N LYS A 230 29.75 -0.93 -3.96
CA LYS A 230 30.80 0.02 -4.28
C LYS A 230 32.13 -0.57 -3.84
N GLN A 231 32.96 -0.93 -4.80
CA GLN A 231 34.29 -1.47 -4.58
C GLN A 231 35.26 -0.40 -4.08
N THR A 232 36.37 -0.82 -3.46
CA THR A 232 37.40 0.10 -2.95
C THR A 232 38.09 0.92 -4.05
N ASN A 233 38.09 0.42 -5.30
CA ASN A 233 38.60 1.11 -6.48
C ASN A 233 37.59 2.11 -7.09
N GLY A 234 36.37 2.21 -6.51
CA GLY A 234 35.28 3.07 -7.00
C GLY A 234 34.37 2.41 -8.03
N GLU A 235 34.66 1.19 -8.47
CA GLU A 235 33.79 0.43 -9.38
C GLU A 235 32.49 0.01 -8.68
N GLU A 236 31.40 -0.04 -9.44
CA GLU A 236 30.07 -0.43 -8.95
C GLU A 236 29.65 -1.74 -9.60
N ILE A 237 29.33 -2.74 -8.80
CA ILE A 237 28.84 -4.04 -9.29
C ILE A 237 27.44 -4.33 -8.76
N ARG A 238 26.61 -5.00 -9.56
CA ARG A 238 25.30 -5.50 -9.11
C ARG A 238 25.51 -6.60 -8.07
N LEU A 239 24.73 -6.58 -6.99
CA LEU A 239 24.80 -7.57 -5.92
C LEU A 239 23.56 -8.46 -5.93
N ALA A 240 23.76 -9.75 -6.16
CA ALA A 240 22.73 -10.77 -6.10
C ALA A 240 22.74 -11.47 -4.73
N GLY A 241 21.57 -11.82 -4.21
CA GLY A 241 21.38 -12.63 -3.00
C GLY A 241 21.13 -11.85 -1.71
N ALA A 242 21.16 -10.52 -1.73
CA ALA A 242 20.91 -9.72 -0.53
C ALA A 242 19.42 -9.81 -0.17
N LYS A 243 19.10 -10.04 1.09
CA LYS A 243 17.72 -10.23 1.55
C LYS A 243 17.20 -8.99 2.27
N PHE A 244 16.00 -8.59 1.89
CA PHE A 244 15.29 -7.45 2.43
C PHE A 244 13.94 -7.86 2.99
N VAL A 245 13.50 -7.13 4.00
CA VAL A 245 12.12 -7.14 4.48
C VAL A 245 11.56 -5.73 4.36
N LEU A 246 10.25 -5.59 4.15
CA LEU A 246 9.58 -4.30 4.12
C LEU A 246 8.89 -4.03 5.45
N TYR A 247 9.01 -2.81 5.98
CA TYR A 247 8.28 -2.38 7.16
C TYR A 247 7.67 -0.99 7.01
N GLN A 248 6.65 -0.73 7.82
CA GLN A 248 6.12 0.62 8.12
C GLN A 248 6.32 0.95 9.60
N LEU A 249 6.29 2.24 9.93
CA LEU A 249 6.32 2.72 11.31
C LEU A 249 4.90 3.10 11.75
N VAL A 250 4.38 2.42 12.76
CA VAL A 250 3.11 2.76 13.41
C VAL A 250 3.41 2.99 14.89
N ASP A 251 3.10 4.17 15.40
CA ASP A 251 3.44 4.58 16.78
C ASP A 251 4.93 4.35 17.13
N ASN A 252 5.82 4.66 16.18
CA ASN A 252 7.26 4.46 16.25
C ASN A 252 7.70 2.98 16.42
N GLN A 253 6.81 2.03 16.16
CA GLN A 253 7.10 0.60 16.14
C GLN A 253 7.14 0.07 14.70
N LYS A 254 8.12 -0.77 14.40
CA LYS A 254 8.21 -1.46 13.10
C LYS A 254 7.11 -2.51 13.01
N ARG A 255 6.34 -2.46 11.93
CA ARG A 255 5.46 -3.54 11.49
C ARG A 255 5.90 -3.99 10.11
N TYR A 256 6.23 -5.26 9.99
CA TYR A 256 6.76 -5.88 8.79
C TYR A 256 5.63 -6.41 7.91
N LEU A 257 5.82 -6.32 6.60
CA LEU A 257 4.87 -6.86 5.64
C LEU A 257 4.74 -8.37 5.85
N GLN A 258 3.49 -8.81 6.04
CA GLN A 258 3.19 -10.22 6.23
C GLN A 258 3.21 -10.95 4.88
N LEU A 259 3.81 -12.13 4.86
CA LEU A 259 3.65 -13.10 3.79
C LEU A 259 2.18 -13.55 3.73
N GLY A 260 1.53 -13.35 2.59
CA GLY A 260 0.13 -13.73 2.36
C GLY A 260 -0.16 -14.03 0.89
N GLU A 261 -1.43 -14.15 0.52
CA GLU A 261 -1.82 -14.37 -0.88
C GLU A 261 -1.57 -13.12 -1.74
N GLU A 262 -1.25 -13.33 -3.01
CA GLU A 262 -0.74 -12.30 -3.95
C GLU A 262 -1.79 -11.27 -4.41
N ASN A 263 -3.03 -11.30 -3.89
CA ASN A 263 -4.16 -10.59 -4.48
C ASN A 263 -5.12 -9.90 -3.48
N ASP A 264 -4.75 -9.80 -2.19
CA ASP A 264 -5.57 -9.03 -1.25
C ASP A 264 -5.26 -7.54 -1.46
N LEU A 265 -6.31 -6.72 -1.68
CA LEU A 265 -6.16 -5.27 -1.88
C LEU A 265 -5.53 -4.59 -0.66
N GLY A 266 -5.54 -5.26 0.50
CA GLY A 266 -4.91 -4.81 1.74
C GLY A 266 -3.69 -5.63 2.14
N ASN A 267 -2.56 -4.95 2.33
CA ASN A 267 -1.40 -5.55 2.98
C ASN A 267 -1.65 -5.77 4.47
N LYS A 268 -1.25 -6.94 4.96
CA LYS A 268 -1.24 -7.25 6.40
C LYS A 268 0.16 -7.03 6.96
N TRP A 269 0.22 -6.64 8.22
CA TRP A 269 1.47 -6.25 8.87
C TRP A 269 1.61 -6.94 10.22
N VAL A 270 2.80 -7.47 10.50
CA VAL A 270 3.12 -8.23 11.71
C VAL A 270 4.30 -7.61 12.45
N THR A 271 4.33 -7.74 13.78
CA THR A 271 5.52 -7.45 14.57
C THR A 271 6.44 -8.66 14.60
N SER A 272 7.74 -8.43 14.49
CA SER A 272 8.76 -9.46 14.63
C SER A 272 10.02 -8.90 15.28
N SER A 273 10.66 -9.68 16.14
CA SER A 273 11.99 -9.37 16.69
C SER A 273 13.14 -9.96 15.87
N ASP A 274 12.83 -10.89 14.96
CA ASP A 274 13.79 -11.54 14.07
C ASP A 274 13.17 -11.74 12.68
N PRO A 275 12.99 -10.64 11.91
CA PRO A 275 12.27 -10.70 10.64
C PRO A 275 12.98 -11.54 9.57
N LEU A 276 14.28 -11.83 9.72
CA LEU A 276 15.01 -12.71 8.80
C LEU A 276 14.48 -14.15 8.87
N ASN A 277 14.21 -14.64 10.08
CA ASN A 277 13.84 -16.04 10.35
C ASN A 277 12.35 -16.23 10.65
N ASP A 278 11.55 -15.16 10.67
CA ASP A 278 10.11 -15.24 10.92
C ASP A 278 9.34 -15.57 9.64
N ASP A 279 8.89 -16.82 9.47
CA ASP A 279 8.18 -17.31 8.27
C ASP A 279 6.93 -16.51 7.89
N ARG A 280 6.39 -15.69 8.80
CA ARG A 280 5.24 -14.82 8.53
C ARG A 280 5.63 -13.53 7.82
N VAL A 281 6.91 -13.13 7.83
CA VAL A 281 7.40 -11.90 7.19
C VAL A 281 7.76 -12.20 5.74
N ASP A 282 7.40 -11.32 4.82
CA ASP A 282 7.77 -11.44 3.40
C ASP A 282 9.24 -11.03 3.17
N LYS A 283 9.98 -11.77 2.31
CA LYS A 283 11.41 -11.52 2.04
C LYS A 283 11.64 -11.32 0.55
N PHE A 284 12.36 -10.24 0.24
CA PHE A 284 12.72 -9.86 -1.11
C PHE A 284 14.22 -10.06 -1.30
N THR A 285 14.61 -10.86 -2.29
CA THR A 285 16.01 -11.17 -2.55
C THR A 285 16.47 -10.46 -3.82
N SER A 286 17.62 -9.79 -3.78
CA SER A 286 18.18 -9.20 -5.00
C SER A 286 18.56 -10.28 -6.00
N ASP A 287 18.09 -10.16 -7.25
CA ASP A 287 18.36 -11.16 -8.29
C ASP A 287 19.76 -10.98 -8.91
N LYS A 288 20.03 -11.75 -9.99
CA LYS A 288 21.31 -11.68 -10.72
C LYS A 288 21.62 -10.31 -11.32
N ASP A 289 20.60 -9.50 -11.57
CA ASP A 289 20.71 -8.13 -12.06
C ASP A 289 20.70 -7.14 -10.88
N GLY A 290 20.78 -7.63 -9.65
CA GLY A 290 20.68 -6.84 -8.42
C GLY A 290 19.28 -6.28 -8.18
N LEU A 291 18.27 -6.65 -8.96
CA LEU A 291 16.91 -6.13 -8.80
C LEU A 291 16.29 -6.71 -7.52
N VAL A 292 15.81 -5.82 -6.67
CA VAL A 292 14.90 -6.12 -5.56
C VAL A 292 13.54 -5.57 -5.97
N ASN A 293 12.56 -6.45 -6.19
CA ASN A 293 11.19 -6.07 -6.52
C ASN A 293 10.20 -6.74 -5.57
N MET A 294 8.99 -6.20 -5.55
CA MET A 294 7.89 -6.71 -4.73
C MET A 294 7.06 -7.82 -5.43
N GLY A 295 7.39 -8.15 -6.68
CA GLY A 295 6.68 -9.17 -7.46
C GLY A 295 5.20 -8.83 -7.65
N GLN A 296 4.34 -9.67 -7.08
CA GLN A 296 2.88 -9.46 -7.10
C GLN A 296 2.38 -8.63 -5.91
N ARG A 297 3.24 -8.23 -4.98
CA ARG A 297 2.86 -7.33 -3.89
C ARG A 297 2.85 -5.89 -4.38
N PHE A 298 1.90 -5.13 -3.84
CA PHE A 298 1.72 -3.72 -4.13
C PHE A 298 1.69 -2.92 -2.83
N LEU A 299 2.01 -1.63 -2.89
CA LEU A 299 1.85 -0.70 -1.77
C LEU A 299 0.80 0.36 -2.07
N SER A 300 -0.10 0.55 -1.13
CA SER A 300 -0.90 1.77 -1.02
C SER A 300 0.00 2.97 -0.72
N ALA A 301 -0.51 4.19 -0.92
CA ALA A 301 0.18 5.41 -0.52
C ALA A 301 0.70 5.36 0.93
N GLY A 302 1.82 6.02 1.19
CA GLY A 302 2.43 6.01 2.52
C GLY A 302 3.96 5.97 2.49
N THR A 303 4.55 5.88 3.67
CA THR A 303 6.00 5.79 3.86
C THR A 303 6.35 4.42 4.42
N TYR A 304 7.24 3.73 3.72
CA TYR A 304 7.72 2.39 4.03
C TYR A 304 9.25 2.36 3.98
N TYR A 305 9.82 1.24 4.38
CA TYR A 305 11.26 1.06 4.43
C TYR A 305 11.63 -0.37 4.10
N PHE A 306 12.56 -0.56 3.17
CA PHE A 306 13.26 -1.83 3.07
C PHE A 306 14.40 -1.87 4.08
N GLU A 307 14.48 -2.96 4.84
CA GLU A 307 15.57 -3.27 5.77
C GLU A 307 16.36 -4.45 5.21
N GLU A 308 17.65 -4.26 4.95
CA GLU A 308 18.53 -5.37 4.60
C GLU A 308 18.78 -6.24 5.85
N VAL A 309 18.32 -7.48 5.81
CA VAL A 309 18.40 -8.43 6.93
C VAL A 309 19.44 -9.52 6.70
N ALA A 310 19.91 -9.70 5.47
CA ALA A 310 21.08 -10.50 5.16
C ALA A 310 21.86 -9.86 4.00
N SER A 311 23.13 -9.54 4.25
CA SER A 311 24.02 -8.95 3.25
C SER A 311 24.84 -10.00 2.50
N ILE A 312 25.67 -9.52 1.56
CA ILE A 312 26.59 -10.34 0.77
C ILE A 312 27.97 -10.29 1.41
N ASP A 313 28.62 -11.45 1.52
CA ASP A 313 29.98 -11.57 2.03
C ASP A 313 30.94 -10.58 1.33
N GLY A 314 31.75 -9.89 2.12
CA GLY A 314 32.70 -8.89 1.63
C GLY A 314 32.11 -7.50 1.38
N TYR A 315 30.84 -7.27 1.75
CA TYR A 315 30.21 -5.96 1.72
C TYR A 315 29.65 -5.59 3.09
N ASP A 316 30.00 -4.39 3.57
CA ASP A 316 29.45 -3.82 4.78
C ASP A 316 28.14 -3.10 4.44
N LEU A 317 27.15 -3.30 5.31
CA LEU A 317 25.87 -2.61 5.23
C LEU A 317 26.06 -1.11 5.46
N ASP A 318 25.79 -0.30 4.43
CA ASP A 318 25.81 1.15 4.57
C ASP A 318 24.68 1.59 5.53
N ALA A 319 24.88 2.69 6.26
CA ALA A 319 23.84 3.29 7.10
C ALA A 319 22.58 3.63 6.28
N SER A 320 22.75 3.98 4.99
CA SER A 320 21.65 4.20 4.05
C SER A 320 20.84 2.92 3.72
N ALA A 321 21.44 1.75 3.88
CA ALA A 321 20.83 0.44 3.62
C ALA A 321 20.11 -0.16 4.85
N LYS A 322 20.27 0.43 6.04
CA LYS A 322 19.55 0.05 7.28
C LYS A 322 18.06 0.45 7.29
N GLY A 323 17.65 1.28 6.34
CA GLY A 323 16.28 1.75 6.21
C GLY A 323 16.11 2.52 4.91
N ILE A 324 15.97 1.78 3.80
CA ILE A 324 15.80 2.35 2.46
C ILE A 324 14.37 2.87 2.38
N LYS A 325 14.21 4.19 2.54
CA LYS A 325 12.90 4.84 2.54
C LYS A 325 12.20 4.67 1.19
N VAL A 326 10.94 4.30 1.21
CA VAL A 326 10.04 4.22 0.06
C VAL A 326 8.86 5.15 0.33
N GLU A 327 8.67 6.15 -0.52
CA GLU A 327 7.57 7.11 -0.40
C GLU A 327 6.64 6.90 -1.59
N VAL A 328 5.45 6.41 -1.28
CA VAL A 328 4.39 6.17 -2.25
C VAL A 328 3.43 7.35 -2.17
N PRO A 329 3.29 8.18 -3.22
CA PRO A 329 2.38 9.33 -3.18
C PRO A 329 0.93 8.87 -3.10
N GLU A 330 0.00 9.78 -2.84
CA GLU A 330 -1.43 9.43 -2.72
C GLU A 330 -2.09 9.09 -4.06
N GLU A 331 -1.55 9.65 -5.15
CA GLU A 331 -2.14 9.60 -6.49
C GLU A 331 -1.04 9.48 -7.56
N TRP A 332 -1.41 9.16 -8.80
CA TRP A 332 -0.45 9.07 -9.92
C TRP A 332 -0.05 10.45 -10.44
N ARG A 333 -0.95 11.42 -10.30
CA ARG A 333 -0.76 12.78 -10.77
C ARG A 333 -1.30 13.76 -9.73
N ASP A 334 -0.74 14.96 -9.70
CA ASP A 334 -1.32 16.07 -8.93
C ASP A 334 -2.50 16.72 -9.66
N ASP A 335 -3.09 17.75 -9.02
CA ASP A 335 -4.22 18.50 -9.56
C ASP A 335 -3.90 19.22 -10.89
N ASP A 336 -2.63 19.49 -11.16
CA ASP A 336 -2.15 20.09 -12.41
C ASP A 336 -1.84 19.03 -13.50
N GLY A 337 -2.01 17.74 -13.17
CA GLY A 337 -1.76 16.62 -14.07
C GLY A 337 -0.29 16.21 -14.16
N ASN A 338 0.61 16.73 -13.33
CA ASN A 338 2.01 16.31 -13.30
C ASN A 338 2.13 14.93 -12.65
N TYR A 339 2.96 14.06 -13.22
CA TYR A 339 3.19 12.71 -12.70
C TYR A 339 3.95 12.73 -11.37
N GLN A 340 3.47 11.96 -10.40
CA GLN A 340 4.03 11.80 -9.06
C GLN A 340 4.73 10.43 -8.92
N PRO A 341 6.07 10.37 -9.01
CA PRO A 341 6.81 9.13 -8.88
C PRO A 341 6.82 8.61 -7.44
N VAL A 342 6.89 7.29 -7.28
CA VAL A 342 7.39 6.71 -6.02
C VAL A 342 8.84 7.17 -5.83
N MET A 343 9.21 7.50 -4.60
CA MET A 343 10.61 7.83 -4.27
C MET A 343 11.23 6.66 -3.52
N VAL A 344 12.36 6.13 -4.01
CA VAL A 344 13.15 5.12 -3.31
C VAL A 344 14.49 5.71 -2.93
N ASN A 345 14.71 5.86 -1.63
CA ASN A 345 15.88 6.54 -1.05
C ASN A 345 16.13 7.93 -1.67
N GLY A 346 15.04 8.71 -1.85
CA GLY A 346 15.08 10.03 -2.47
C GLY A 346 15.27 10.04 -3.99
N GLN A 347 15.37 8.89 -4.66
CA GLN A 347 15.46 8.79 -6.11
C GLN A 347 14.07 8.50 -6.71
N PRO A 348 13.64 9.19 -7.78
CA PRO A 348 12.36 8.90 -8.43
C PRO A 348 12.40 7.53 -9.10
N LEU A 349 11.34 6.77 -8.91
CA LEU A 349 11.10 5.48 -9.56
C LEU A 349 10.42 5.71 -10.91
N LEU A 350 11.03 5.16 -11.96
CA LEU A 350 10.35 4.98 -13.24
C LEU A 350 9.48 3.72 -13.14
N GLU A 351 8.24 3.76 -13.60
CA GLU A 351 7.33 2.64 -13.40
C GLU A 351 6.23 2.63 -14.46
N LEU A 352 5.62 1.46 -14.62
CA LEU A 352 4.51 1.23 -15.53
C LEU A 352 3.25 0.94 -14.71
N ILE A 353 2.09 1.35 -15.23
CA ILE A 353 0.79 0.98 -14.65
C ILE A 353 0.63 -0.55 -14.55
N SER A 354 1.30 -1.29 -15.43
CA SER A 354 1.29 -2.76 -15.41
C SER A 354 2.05 -3.38 -14.23
N GLY A 355 2.79 -2.58 -13.45
CA GLY A 355 3.67 -3.06 -12.37
C GLY A 355 4.96 -3.71 -12.85
N LYS A 356 5.16 -3.87 -14.17
CA LYS A 356 6.41 -4.38 -14.72
C LYS A 356 7.50 -3.32 -14.59
N VAL A 357 8.70 -3.77 -14.23
CA VAL A 357 9.88 -2.91 -14.24
C VAL A 357 10.13 -2.43 -15.67
N PRO A 358 10.16 -1.11 -15.93
CA PRO A 358 10.45 -0.56 -17.25
C PRO A 358 11.81 -1.03 -17.77
N GLU A 359 11.90 -1.35 -19.06
CA GLU A 359 13.15 -1.79 -19.70
C GLU A 359 14.25 -0.74 -19.54
N GLU A 360 13.90 0.54 -19.67
CA GLU A 360 14.82 1.66 -19.45
C GLU A 360 15.42 1.64 -18.04
N ALA A 361 14.62 1.31 -17.02
CA ALA A 361 15.11 1.23 -15.65
C ALA A 361 16.01 0.02 -15.43
N MET A 362 15.74 -1.12 -16.08
CA MET A 362 16.63 -2.29 -16.08
C MET A 362 18.00 -1.96 -16.68
N GLN A 363 18.01 -1.27 -17.82
CA GLN A 363 19.22 -0.85 -18.52
C GLN A 363 20.04 0.16 -17.69
N LYS A 364 19.39 1.21 -17.16
CA LYS A 364 20.04 2.24 -16.33
C LYS A 364 20.36 1.76 -14.91
N ALA A 365 19.69 0.69 -14.47
CA ALA A 365 19.76 0.17 -13.11
C ALA A 365 19.40 1.23 -12.06
N THR A 366 18.26 1.90 -12.22
CA THR A 366 17.83 2.96 -11.29
C THR A 366 16.42 2.68 -10.77
N PRO A 367 16.13 2.97 -9.48
CA PRO A 367 17.01 3.59 -8.48
C PRO A 367 18.04 2.63 -7.88
N ARG A 368 19.17 3.16 -7.36
CA ARG A 368 20.29 2.36 -6.81
C ARG A 368 20.40 2.45 -5.29
N VAL A 369 20.74 1.33 -4.66
CA VAL A 369 21.09 1.22 -3.24
C VAL A 369 22.45 0.54 -3.11
N TYR A 370 23.35 1.14 -2.34
CA TYR A 370 24.75 0.72 -2.26
C TYR A 370 25.09 0.04 -0.93
N ASN A 371 25.91 -1.01 -0.99
CA ASN A 371 26.78 -1.41 0.12
C ASN A 371 28.22 -1.08 -0.26
N THR A 372 29.09 -0.89 0.72
CA THR A 372 30.51 -0.63 0.46
C THR A 372 31.29 -1.91 0.69
N GLN A 373 32.23 -2.22 -0.19
CA GLN A 373 33.11 -3.36 0.00
C GLN A 373 33.87 -3.22 1.31
N THR A 374 33.84 -4.26 2.14
CA THR A 374 34.58 -4.31 3.40
C THR A 374 36.05 -4.10 3.09
N LYS A 375 36.66 -3.04 3.64
CA LYS A 375 38.10 -2.85 3.48
C LYS A 375 38.82 -3.99 4.20
N PRO A 376 39.86 -4.60 3.60
CA PRO A 376 40.71 -5.52 4.34
C PRO A 376 41.19 -4.79 5.59
N SER A 377 40.93 -5.35 6.77
CA SER A 377 41.52 -4.84 8.00
C SER A 377 43.03 -4.84 7.80
N THR A 378 43.65 -3.66 7.80
CA THR A 378 45.09 -3.57 7.97
C THR A 378 45.40 -4.37 9.23
N PRO A 379 46.31 -5.37 9.20
CA PRO A 379 46.68 -6.06 10.42
C PRO A 379 47.12 -4.98 11.40
N SER A 380 46.43 -4.86 12.53
CA SER A 380 46.91 -4.00 13.60
C SER A 380 48.29 -4.50 13.95
N THR A 381 49.34 -3.74 13.61
CA THR A 381 50.65 -3.93 14.21
C THR A 381 50.40 -4.02 15.72
N PRO A 382 50.78 -5.12 16.39
CA PRO A 382 50.54 -5.26 17.82
C PRO A 382 51.01 -3.98 18.51
N ALA A 383 50.12 -3.38 19.32
CA ALA A 383 50.48 -2.22 20.11
C ALA A 383 51.77 -2.57 20.86
N LYS A 384 52.82 -1.79 20.62
CA LYS A 384 54.06 -1.89 21.38
C LYS A 384 53.66 -1.76 22.85
N PRO A 385 53.98 -2.74 23.72
CA PRO A 385 53.51 -2.71 25.10
C PRO A 385 53.96 -1.40 25.75
N SER A 386 53.01 -0.75 26.40
CA SER A 386 53.26 0.44 27.21
C SER A 386 54.25 0.09 28.31
N THR A 387 55.35 0.82 28.36
CA THR A 387 56.36 0.74 29.41
C THR A 387 55.70 1.00 30.77
N PRO A 388 55.82 0.10 31.77
CA PRO A 388 55.38 0.39 33.12
C PRO A 388 56.26 1.48 33.75
N ALA A 389 55.68 2.32 34.61
CA ALA A 389 56.41 3.27 35.43
C ALA A 389 57.44 2.57 36.33
N PRO A 390 58.59 3.20 36.67
CA PRO A 390 59.67 2.53 37.36
C PRO A 390 59.36 2.34 38.86
N VAL A 391 59.35 1.09 39.31
CA VAL A 391 59.42 0.71 40.73
C VAL A 391 60.87 0.37 41.07
N GLN A 392 61.42 0.99 42.11
CA GLN A 392 62.79 0.71 42.59
C GLN A 392 62.91 -0.70 43.20
N PRO A 393 64.06 -1.39 43.05
CA PRO A 393 64.19 -2.83 43.24
C PRO A 393 64.71 -3.24 44.63
N PRO A 394 64.35 -4.43 45.14
CA PRO A 394 65.19 -5.17 46.08
C PRO A 394 66.10 -6.18 45.36
N LYS A 395 67.40 -6.00 45.62
CA LYS A 395 68.59 -6.89 45.59
C LYS A 395 68.62 -8.17 44.72
N GLN A 396 69.67 -8.19 43.90
CA GLN A 396 70.23 -9.23 43.02
C GLN A 396 70.36 -10.65 43.60
N SER A 397 70.23 -11.66 42.72
CA SER A 397 71.18 -12.78 42.58
C SER A 397 70.77 -13.69 41.41
N GLY A 398 71.70 -14.02 40.51
CA GLY A 398 71.57 -15.18 39.61
C GLY A 398 71.40 -14.87 38.12
N TRP A 399 72.11 -15.62 37.29
CA TRP A 399 72.54 -15.29 35.93
C TRP A 399 71.91 -16.23 34.88
N LEU A 400 71.76 -15.71 33.64
CA LEU A 400 71.52 -16.39 32.33
C LEU A 400 70.05 -16.59 31.90
N PRO A 401 69.78 -16.74 30.58
CA PRO A 401 69.56 -15.66 29.62
C PRO A 401 68.13 -15.64 29.05
N GLN A 402 67.65 -14.46 28.63
CA GLN A 402 66.40 -14.35 27.87
C GLN A 402 66.57 -14.93 26.46
N THR A 403 65.76 -15.94 26.14
CA THR A 403 65.58 -16.49 24.80
C THR A 403 64.84 -15.48 23.93
N GLY A 404 65.53 -14.86 22.97
CA GLY A 404 64.90 -13.85 22.12
C GLY A 404 65.71 -13.31 20.95
N THR A 405 66.72 -14.03 20.45
CA THR A 405 67.41 -13.71 19.18
C THR A 405 67.71 -14.97 18.37
N ALA A 406 66.71 -15.84 18.23
CA ALA A 406 66.75 -16.93 17.26
C ALA A 406 66.21 -16.43 15.91
N LYS A 407 66.98 -15.60 15.17
CA LYS A 407 66.74 -15.40 13.73
C LYS A 407 67.95 -14.97 12.88
N THR A 408 69.17 -15.00 13.44
CA THR A 408 70.41 -14.75 12.64
C THR A 408 71.52 -15.78 12.85
N LEU A 409 71.41 -16.71 13.79
CA LEU A 409 72.42 -17.77 13.97
C LEU A 409 72.18 -19.04 13.11
N MET A 410 70.92 -19.40 12.84
CA MET A 410 70.61 -20.60 12.03
C MET A 410 70.95 -20.42 10.54
N ALA A 411 70.92 -19.19 10.02
CA ALA A 411 71.35 -18.91 8.65
C ALA A 411 72.87 -19.08 8.47
N LEU A 412 73.67 -18.73 9.48
CA LEU A 412 75.12 -18.89 9.45
C LEU A 412 75.56 -20.36 9.59
N VAL A 413 74.88 -21.15 10.43
CA VAL A 413 75.16 -22.59 10.54
C VAL A 413 74.76 -23.35 9.28
N GLY A 414 73.62 -22.99 8.66
CA GLY A 414 73.20 -23.55 7.38
C GLY A 414 74.17 -23.24 6.23
N PHE A 415 74.68 -22.01 6.17
CA PHE A 415 75.67 -21.62 5.17
C PHE A 415 77.03 -22.29 5.39
N LEU A 416 77.44 -22.48 6.65
CA LEU A 416 78.69 -23.21 6.98
C LEU A 416 78.58 -24.70 6.62
N LEU A 417 77.43 -25.35 6.84
CA LEU A 417 77.21 -26.74 6.45
C LEU A 417 77.22 -26.92 4.92
N LEU A 418 76.65 -25.98 4.16
CA LEU A 418 76.72 -26.00 2.70
C LEU A 418 78.16 -25.81 2.19
N LEU A 419 78.95 -24.92 2.82
CA LEU A 419 80.37 -24.76 2.50
C LEU A 419 81.20 -26.00 2.84
N ILE A 420 80.90 -26.70 3.94
CA ILE A 420 81.59 -27.95 4.32
C ILE A 420 81.24 -29.08 3.34
N VAL A 421 79.97 -29.22 2.94
CA VAL A 421 79.56 -30.21 1.91
C VAL A 421 80.19 -29.89 0.56
N PHE A 422 80.26 -28.61 0.18
CA PHE A 422 80.92 -28.19 -1.05
C PHE A 422 82.44 -28.45 -1.01
N ALA A 423 83.11 -28.14 0.10
CA ALA A 423 84.53 -28.44 0.28
C ALA A 423 84.81 -29.95 0.30
N ALA A 424 83.96 -30.77 0.93
CA ALA A 424 84.10 -32.21 0.96
C ALA A 424 83.92 -32.84 -0.43
N THR A 425 82.88 -32.43 -1.17
CA THR A 425 82.62 -32.91 -2.54
C THR A 425 83.68 -32.44 -3.54
N TRP A 426 84.22 -31.24 -3.37
CA TRP A 426 85.34 -30.76 -4.17
C TRP A 426 86.65 -31.49 -3.87
N ARG A 427 86.91 -31.83 -2.59
CA ARG A 427 88.10 -32.60 -2.19
C ARG A 427 88.02 -34.06 -2.65
N THR A 428 86.85 -34.70 -2.64
CA THR A 428 86.67 -36.05 -3.22
C THR A 428 86.78 -36.05 -4.75
N ARG A 429 86.33 -34.99 -5.44
CA ARG A 429 86.54 -34.85 -6.89
C ARG A 429 88.02 -34.64 -7.25
N LYS A 430 88.75 -33.84 -6.47
CA LYS A 430 90.19 -33.60 -6.68
C LYS A 430 91.04 -34.84 -6.38
N ASN A 431 90.63 -35.69 -5.45
CA ASN A 431 91.30 -36.97 -5.17
C ASN A 431 90.96 -38.06 -6.20
N ARG A 432 89.77 -38.04 -6.84
CA ARG A 432 89.45 -38.93 -7.97
C ARG A 432 90.17 -38.56 -9.28
N GLN A 433 90.61 -37.31 -9.43
CA GLN A 433 91.47 -36.88 -10.55
C GLN A 433 92.97 -37.14 -10.35
N LYS A 434 93.39 -37.68 -9.20
CA LYS A 434 94.77 -38.11 -8.94
C LYS A 434 94.94 -39.64 -8.90
N SER A 435 93.91 -40.40 -9.29
CA SER A 435 93.97 -41.86 -9.43
C SER A 435 93.49 -42.34 -10.82
N MET A 436 93.80 -41.57 -11.87
CA MET A 436 93.95 -42.07 -13.23
C MET A 436 95.37 -41.79 -13.69
#